data_AF-A0A1G1HBT7-F1
#
_entry.id   AF-A0A1G1HBT7-F1
#
_cell.length_a   1.000
_cell.length_b   1.000
_cell.length_c   1.000
_cell.angle_alpha   90.00
_cell.angle_beta   90.00
_cell.angle_gamma   90.00
#
_symmetry.space_group_name_H-M   'P 1'
#
loop_
_entity.id
_entity.type
_entity.pdbx_description
1 polymer ?
#
loop_
_entity_poly.entity_id
_entity_poly.type
_entity_poly.pdbx_seq_one_letter_code
_entity_poly.pdbx_strand_id
1 'polypeptide(L)'
;MRVVATKILSLFILCSLFLNLSGCAALKQKFTRKTKAKTGAPVYYQVKKYDIKPSIDLYEKHYIFWINWQRKLVSELGKNFKSDIRSTQEIVSNLEDMATLLTDEKALELEPHINVLGEIKGIVSKSDMTKANETRIRRILEKEYRVIKREFSPVKMARYIREEYKVMDNENSGTQSD
;
A
#
# COMPACT_ATOMS: atom_id res chain seq x y z
N MET A 1 -48.62 21.57 -52.34
CA MET A 1 -47.37 21.11 -51.69
C MET A 1 -47.12 21.70 -50.29
N ARG A 2 -47.44 22.98 -49.99
CA ARG A 2 -47.25 23.59 -48.66
C ARG A 2 -48.03 22.95 -47.49
N VAL A 3 -49.22 22.41 -47.74
CA VAL A 3 -50.08 21.78 -46.72
C VAL A 3 -49.59 20.38 -46.33
N VAL A 4 -48.92 19.68 -47.25
CA VAL A 4 -48.37 18.34 -46.98
C VAL A 4 -47.10 18.45 -46.15
N ALA A 5 -46.24 19.43 -46.45
CA ALA A 5 -45.03 19.71 -45.67
C ALA A 5 -45.35 20.14 -44.23
N THR A 6 -46.39 20.95 -44.02
CA THR A 6 -46.82 21.37 -42.66
C THR A 6 -47.45 20.24 -41.86
N LYS A 7 -48.17 19.31 -42.50
CA LYS A 7 -48.68 18.10 -41.84
C LYS A 7 -47.56 17.10 -41.47
N ILE A 8 -46.57 16.93 -42.32
CA ILE A 8 -45.40 16.07 -42.04
C ILE A 8 -44.53 16.67 -40.93
N LEU A 9 -44.32 18.00 -40.95
CA LEU A 9 -43.57 18.70 -39.91
C LEU A 9 -44.29 18.63 -38.54
N SER A 10 -45.61 18.80 -38.53
CA SER A 10 -46.43 18.64 -37.31
C SER A 10 -46.33 17.22 -36.74
N LEU A 11 -46.36 16.20 -37.61
CA LEU A 11 -46.24 14.79 -37.20
C LEU A 11 -44.85 14.48 -36.62
N PHE A 12 -43.78 15.08 -37.16
CA PHE A 12 -42.41 14.94 -36.64
C PHE A 12 -42.23 15.61 -35.27
N ILE A 13 -42.81 16.79 -35.07
CA ILE A 13 -42.78 17.50 -33.78
C ILE A 13 -43.57 16.71 -32.73
N LEU A 14 -44.73 16.17 -33.10
CA LEU A 14 -45.54 15.35 -32.20
C LEU A 14 -44.83 14.04 -31.80
N CYS A 15 -44.19 13.34 -32.74
CA CYS A 15 -43.42 12.13 -32.45
C CYS A 15 -42.21 12.40 -31.54
N SER A 16 -41.51 13.52 -31.69
CA SER A 16 -40.36 13.85 -30.83
C SER A 16 -40.78 14.20 -29.40
N LEU A 17 -41.96 14.81 -29.19
CA LEU A 17 -42.53 15.03 -27.86
C LEU A 17 -42.86 13.71 -27.13
N PHE A 18 -43.41 12.71 -27.82
CA PHE A 18 -43.72 11.41 -27.21
C PHE A 18 -42.47 10.59 -26.83
N LEU A 19 -41.36 10.73 -27.55
CA LEU A 19 -40.10 10.04 -27.22
C LEU A 19 -39.42 10.59 -25.96
N ASN A 20 -39.71 11.83 -25.57
CA ASN A 20 -39.17 12.43 -24.34
C ASN A 20 -39.93 12.00 -23.06
N LEU A 21 -41.17 11.50 -23.18
CA LEU A 21 -41.94 11.06 -22.01
C LEU A 21 -41.61 9.62 -21.54
N SER A 22 -40.96 8.80 -22.37
CA SER A 22 -40.67 7.38 -22.05
C SER A 22 -39.24 7.12 -21.55
N GLY A 23 -38.39 8.14 -21.46
CA GLY A 23 -36.97 7.99 -21.16
C GLY A 23 -36.51 8.55 -19.82
N CYS A 24 -36.85 7.94 -18.68
CA CYS A 24 -36.03 8.08 -17.45
C CYS A 24 -36.37 7.15 -16.26
N ALA A 25 -37.38 6.27 -16.35
CA ALA A 25 -37.80 5.49 -15.19
C ALA A 25 -37.14 4.10 -15.07
N ALA A 26 -36.77 3.47 -16.19
CA ALA A 26 -36.35 2.06 -16.21
C ALA A 26 -34.92 1.79 -15.68
N LEU A 27 -34.08 2.82 -15.55
CA LEU A 27 -32.67 2.67 -15.11
C LEU A 27 -32.48 2.73 -13.58
N LYS A 28 -33.48 3.15 -12.79
CA LYS A 28 -33.35 3.26 -11.33
C LYS A 28 -33.60 1.94 -10.56
N GLN A 29 -34.24 0.94 -11.17
CA GLN A 29 -34.56 -0.32 -10.47
C GLN A 29 -33.38 -1.30 -10.37
N LYS A 30 -32.35 -1.19 -11.23
CA LYS A 30 -31.23 -2.14 -11.23
C LYS A 30 -30.19 -1.90 -10.13
N PHE A 31 -30.21 -0.73 -9.49
CA PHE A 31 -29.24 -0.33 -8.45
C PHE A 31 -29.84 -0.18 -7.04
N THR A 32 -31.10 -0.54 -6.83
CA THR A 32 -31.68 -0.59 -5.48
C THR A 32 -31.52 -2.01 -4.92
N ARG A 33 -30.41 -2.23 -4.20
CA ARG A 33 -30.15 -3.46 -3.45
C ARG A 33 -31.26 -3.67 -2.41
N LYS A 34 -32.05 -4.73 -2.52
CA LYS A 34 -32.99 -5.13 -1.45
C LYS A 34 -32.21 -5.43 -0.16
N THR A 35 -32.49 -4.71 0.91
CA THR A 35 -31.94 -4.96 2.24
C THR A 35 -32.43 -6.31 2.76
N LYS A 36 -31.50 -7.26 2.94
CA LYS A 36 -31.80 -8.53 3.62
C LYS A 36 -32.12 -8.24 5.09
N ALA A 37 -33.10 -8.94 5.66
CA ALA A 37 -33.40 -8.90 7.09
C ALA A 37 -32.13 -9.19 7.90
N LYS A 38 -31.91 -8.44 8.98
CA LYS A 38 -30.72 -8.54 9.84
C LYS A 38 -30.71 -9.90 10.55
N THR A 39 -30.03 -10.88 9.97
CA THR A 39 -29.70 -12.14 10.64
C THR A 39 -28.60 -11.89 11.66
N GLY A 40 -28.98 -11.82 12.95
CA GLY A 40 -28.07 -11.85 14.11
C GLY A 40 -27.09 -10.68 14.22
N ALA A 41 -26.65 -10.39 15.45
CA ALA A 41 -25.46 -9.58 15.64
C ALA A 41 -24.25 -10.33 15.05
N PRO A 42 -23.32 -9.66 14.35
CA PRO A 42 -22.10 -10.31 13.90
C PRO A 42 -21.36 -10.87 15.11
N VAL A 43 -21.14 -12.19 15.13
CA VAL A 43 -20.29 -12.82 16.13
C VAL A 43 -18.86 -12.42 15.78
N TYR A 44 -18.32 -11.46 16.53
CA TYR A 44 -16.91 -11.11 16.45
C TYR A 44 -16.11 -12.22 17.10
N TYR A 45 -15.48 -13.06 16.28
CA TYR A 45 -14.44 -13.96 16.78
C TYR A 45 -13.27 -13.09 17.23
N GLN A 46 -12.89 -13.17 18.50
CA GLN A 46 -11.61 -12.65 18.94
C GLN A 46 -10.53 -13.45 18.20
N VAL A 47 -9.86 -12.79 17.25
CA VAL A 47 -8.72 -13.38 16.55
C VAL A 47 -7.70 -13.72 17.62
N LYS A 48 -7.43 -15.01 17.82
CA LYS A 48 -6.39 -15.46 18.73
C LYS A 48 -5.10 -14.74 18.32
N LYS A 49 -4.48 -14.01 19.25
CA LYS A 49 -3.13 -13.48 19.02
C LYS A 49 -2.24 -14.68 18.76
N TYR A 50 -1.75 -14.80 17.53
CA TYR A 50 -0.74 -15.79 17.23
C TYR A 50 0.52 -15.35 17.96
N ASP A 51 1.04 -16.21 18.85
CA ASP A 51 2.40 -16.08 19.35
C ASP A 51 3.34 -16.40 18.19
N ILE A 52 3.49 -15.43 17.29
CA ILE A 52 4.54 -15.49 16.30
C ILE A 52 5.82 -15.50 17.12
N LYS A 53 6.68 -16.49 16.91
CA LYS A 53 8.03 -16.55 17.49
C LYS A 53 9.03 -16.04 16.46
N PRO A 54 10.09 -15.31 16.87
CA PRO A 54 11.13 -14.95 15.93
C PRO A 54 11.74 -16.23 15.36
N SER A 55 11.92 -16.27 14.05
CA SER A 55 12.49 -17.41 13.36
C SER A 55 13.25 -16.95 12.13
N ILE A 56 14.20 -17.77 11.71
CA ILE A 56 14.96 -17.50 10.49
C ILE A 56 14.05 -17.49 9.26
N ASP A 57 13.03 -18.36 9.22
CA ASP A 57 12.06 -18.40 8.12
C ASP A 57 11.26 -17.09 8.01
N LEU A 58 10.92 -16.48 9.15
CA LEU A 58 10.21 -15.21 9.15
C LEU A 58 11.12 -14.07 8.73
N TYR A 59 12.36 -14.06 9.23
CA TYR A 59 13.38 -13.10 8.80
C TYR A 59 13.61 -13.17 7.28
N GLU A 60 13.73 -14.39 6.73
CA GLU A 60 13.91 -14.61 5.30
C GLU A 60 12.73 -14.08 4.47
N LYS A 61 11.48 -14.22 4.96
CA LYS A 61 10.31 -13.64 4.28
C LYS A 61 10.41 -12.12 4.17
N HIS A 62 10.66 -11.43 5.29
CA HIS A 62 10.81 -9.97 5.28
C HIS A 62 11.99 -9.52 4.40
N TYR A 63 13.11 -10.26 4.44
CA TYR A 63 14.26 -10.00 3.60
C TYR A 63 13.94 -10.13 2.09
N ILE A 64 13.20 -11.16 1.68
CA ILE A 64 12.76 -11.35 0.30
C ILE A 64 11.82 -10.22 -0.13
N PHE A 65 10.87 -9.84 0.71
CA PHE A 65 9.98 -8.71 0.42
C PHE A 65 10.76 -7.42 0.26
N TRP A 66 11.69 -7.12 1.17
CA TRP A 66 12.58 -5.98 1.07
C TRP A 66 13.35 -5.97 -0.26
N ILE A 67 14.00 -7.08 -0.66
CA ILE A 67 14.71 -7.16 -1.96
C ILE A 67 13.79 -6.82 -3.12
N ASN A 68 12.59 -7.38 -3.14
CA ASN A 68 11.66 -7.21 -4.24
C ASN A 68 11.19 -5.76 -4.35
N TRP A 69 10.84 -5.13 -3.22
CA TRP A 69 10.45 -3.72 -3.20
C TRP A 69 11.60 -2.79 -3.54
N GLN A 70 12.81 -3.06 -3.05
CA GLN A 70 14.02 -2.30 -3.37
C GLN A 70 14.31 -2.33 -4.87
N ARG A 71 14.31 -3.52 -5.49
CA ARG A 71 14.54 -3.69 -6.93
C ARG A 71 13.46 -3.02 -7.75
N LYS A 72 12.20 -3.18 -7.37
CA LYS A 72 11.06 -2.52 -8.02
C LYS A 72 11.24 -1.01 -7.99
N LEU A 73 11.47 -0.43 -6.81
CA LEU A 73 11.66 1.02 -6.66
C LEU A 73 12.83 1.51 -7.50
N VAL A 74 13.99 0.85 -7.45
CA VAL A 74 15.12 1.22 -8.31
C VAL A 74 14.72 1.20 -9.79
N SER A 75 13.99 0.20 -10.27
CA SER A 75 13.61 0.10 -11.69
C SER A 75 12.51 1.06 -12.16
N GLU A 76 11.67 1.53 -11.24
CA GLU A 76 10.45 2.29 -11.54
C GLU A 76 10.43 3.71 -10.97
N LEU A 77 11.45 4.10 -10.19
CA LEU A 77 11.53 5.40 -9.55
C LEU A 77 11.20 6.54 -10.52
N GLY A 78 10.25 7.40 -10.14
CA GLY A 78 9.82 8.56 -10.92
C GLY A 78 8.74 8.26 -11.96
N LYS A 79 8.39 6.99 -12.20
CA LYS A 79 7.30 6.64 -13.14
C LYS A 79 5.92 6.82 -12.53
N ASN A 80 5.75 6.49 -11.25
CA ASN A 80 4.48 6.61 -10.55
C ASN A 80 4.69 6.97 -9.08
N PHE A 81 4.35 8.21 -8.74
CA PHE A 81 4.50 8.77 -7.40
C PHE A 81 3.86 7.91 -6.29
N LYS A 82 2.65 7.39 -6.49
CA LYS A 82 1.99 6.54 -5.48
C LYS A 82 2.69 5.20 -5.31
N SER A 83 3.17 4.64 -6.43
CA SER A 83 3.96 3.39 -6.41
C SER A 83 5.29 3.62 -5.68
N ASP A 84 5.93 4.76 -5.90
CA ASP A 84 7.21 5.11 -5.27
C ASP A 84 7.04 5.25 -3.76
N ILE A 85 6.02 6.01 -3.31
CA ILE A 85 5.68 6.13 -1.89
C ILE A 85 5.45 4.75 -1.28
N ARG A 86 4.56 3.94 -1.88
CA ARG A 86 4.27 2.61 -1.33
C ARG A 86 5.52 1.75 -1.27
N SER A 87 6.35 1.78 -2.31
CA SER A 87 7.58 0.98 -2.34
C SER A 87 8.54 1.43 -1.23
N THR A 88 8.71 2.74 -0.99
CA THR A 88 9.55 3.23 0.13
C THR A 88 9.00 2.87 1.51
N GLN A 89 7.67 2.87 1.69
CA GLN A 89 7.03 2.44 2.93
C GLN A 89 7.30 0.96 3.22
N GLU A 90 7.11 0.10 2.21
CA GLU A 90 7.31 -1.34 2.31
C GLU A 90 8.79 -1.70 2.54
N ILE A 91 9.72 -0.97 1.90
CA ILE A 91 11.16 -1.14 2.13
C ILE A 91 11.51 -0.89 3.60
N VAL A 92 11.06 0.24 4.16
CA VAL A 92 11.37 0.61 5.55
C VAL A 92 10.70 -0.35 6.52
N SER A 93 9.41 -0.65 6.34
CA SER A 93 8.67 -1.57 7.21
C SER A 93 9.30 -2.96 7.27
N ASN A 94 9.70 -3.54 6.14
CA ASN A 94 10.32 -4.87 6.14
C ASN A 94 11.70 -4.87 6.82
N LEU A 95 12.46 -3.77 6.74
CA LEU A 95 13.74 -3.67 7.46
C LEU A 95 13.54 -3.47 8.96
N GLU A 96 12.53 -2.69 9.36
CA GLU A 96 12.12 -2.55 10.77
C GLU A 96 11.70 -3.92 11.33
N ASP A 97 10.86 -4.66 10.61
CA ASP A 97 10.46 -6.03 10.98
C ASP A 97 11.68 -6.94 11.11
N MET A 98 12.61 -6.91 10.14
CA MET A 98 13.88 -7.65 10.24
C MET A 98 14.67 -7.27 11.50
N ALA A 99 14.75 -5.98 11.86
CA ALA A 99 15.46 -5.52 13.05
C ALA A 99 14.84 -6.04 14.35
N THR A 100 13.51 -6.18 14.42
CA THR A 100 12.83 -6.74 15.61
C THR A 100 13.18 -8.22 15.86
N LEU A 101 13.55 -8.94 14.80
CA LEU A 101 13.89 -10.37 14.85
C LEU A 101 15.37 -10.63 15.19
N LEU A 102 16.25 -9.66 14.93
CA LEU A 102 17.69 -9.76 15.13
C LEU A 102 18.10 -9.31 16.52
N THR A 103 19.11 -9.93 17.14
CA THR A 103 19.81 -9.47 18.38
C THR A 103 20.12 -7.98 18.39
N ASP A 104 20.27 -7.36 19.58
CA ASP A 104 20.42 -5.89 19.68
C ASP A 104 21.64 -5.38 18.94
N GLU A 105 22.75 -6.11 18.98
CA GLU A 105 23.95 -5.79 18.23
C GLU A 105 23.66 -5.69 16.72
N LYS A 106 23.01 -6.70 16.13
CA LYS A 106 22.70 -6.72 14.69
C LYS A 106 21.57 -5.77 14.31
N ALA A 107 20.61 -5.55 15.19
CA ALA A 107 19.58 -4.53 14.99
C ALA A 107 20.20 -3.12 14.94
N LEU A 108 21.13 -2.81 15.85
CA LEU A 108 21.88 -1.54 15.88
C LEU A 108 22.77 -1.36 14.64
N GLU A 109 23.35 -2.44 14.10
CA GLU A 109 24.08 -2.36 12.83
C GLU A 109 23.15 -2.08 11.63
N LEU A 110 21.89 -2.54 11.68
CA LEU A 110 20.92 -2.35 10.60
C LEU A 110 20.29 -0.94 10.63
N GLU A 111 20.16 -0.36 11.82
CA GLU A 111 19.47 0.92 12.06
C GLU A 111 19.97 2.09 11.19
N PRO A 112 21.28 2.32 10.99
CA PRO A 112 21.75 3.38 10.09
C PRO A 112 21.21 3.24 8.67
N HIS A 113 21.05 2.00 8.18
CA HIS A 113 20.50 1.73 6.86
C HIS A 113 18.99 2.01 6.79
N ILE A 114 18.25 1.66 7.85
CA ILE A 114 16.83 2.00 8.00
C ILE A 114 16.65 3.51 7.98
N ASN A 115 17.47 4.25 8.72
CA ASN A 115 17.41 5.70 8.82
C ASN A 115 17.64 6.37 7.46
N VAL A 116 18.68 5.96 6.72
CA VAL A 116 18.94 6.46 5.35
C VAL A 116 17.73 6.20 4.44
N LEU A 117 17.14 5.02 4.48
CA LEU A 117 15.98 4.69 3.66
C LEU A 117 14.69 5.40 4.14
N GLY A 118 14.60 5.71 5.43
CA GLY A 118 13.56 6.54 6.03
C GLY A 118 13.62 7.98 5.56
N GLU A 119 14.82 8.56 5.42
CA GLU A 119 15.01 9.87 4.79
C GLU A 119 14.55 9.87 3.33
N ILE A 120 14.90 8.82 2.57
CA ILE A 120 14.45 8.65 1.18
C ILE A 120 12.92 8.57 1.11
N LYS A 121 12.28 7.80 2.01
CA LYS A 121 10.81 7.77 2.15
C LYS A 121 10.25 9.18 2.36
N GLY A 122 10.87 9.98 3.22
CA GLY A 122 10.49 11.37 3.47
C GLY A 122 10.63 12.27 2.23
N ILE A 123 11.72 12.14 1.48
CA ILE A 123 11.96 12.90 0.25
C ILE A 123 10.95 12.51 -0.84
N VAL A 124 10.77 11.21 -1.07
CA VAL A 124 9.83 10.68 -2.08
C VAL A 124 8.40 11.11 -1.76
N SER A 125 8.02 11.19 -0.49
CA SER A 125 6.67 11.59 -0.08
C SER A 125 6.34 13.06 -0.36
N LYS A 126 7.35 13.94 -0.50
CA LYS A 126 7.15 15.39 -0.69
C LYS A 126 6.88 15.83 -2.13
N SER A 127 6.80 14.90 -3.10
CA SER A 127 6.45 15.17 -4.51
C SER A 127 7.47 15.96 -5.35
N ASP A 128 8.65 16.31 -4.82
CA ASP A 128 9.67 17.08 -5.55
C ASP A 128 10.70 16.21 -6.29
N MET A 129 10.20 15.37 -7.21
CA MET A 129 11.05 14.47 -8.02
C MET A 129 11.65 15.18 -9.24
N THR A 130 12.70 15.98 -9.01
CA THR A 130 13.55 16.47 -10.10
C THR A 130 14.43 15.33 -10.64
N LYS A 131 14.91 15.42 -11.89
CA LYS A 131 15.85 14.42 -12.47
C LYS A 131 17.14 14.27 -11.64
N ALA A 132 17.62 15.36 -11.05
CA ALA A 132 18.78 15.35 -10.17
C ALA A 132 18.50 14.57 -8.88
N ASN A 133 17.34 14.81 -8.26
CA ASN A 133 16.89 14.06 -7.07
C ASN A 133 16.69 12.58 -7.41
N GLU A 134 16.04 12.25 -8.53
CA GLU A 134 15.83 10.87 -8.97
C GLU A 134 17.16 10.12 -9.09
N THR A 135 18.15 10.73 -9.75
CA THR A 135 19.49 10.13 -9.92
C THR A 135 20.19 9.93 -8.58
N ARG A 136 20.11 10.92 -7.68
CA ARG A 136 20.70 10.86 -6.34
C ARG A 136 20.05 9.74 -5.51
N ILE A 137 18.72 9.70 -5.47
CA ILE A 137 17.94 8.69 -4.74
C ILE A 137 18.27 7.30 -5.25
N ARG A 138 18.28 7.10 -6.57
CA ARG A 138 18.61 5.81 -7.20
C ARG A 138 19.98 5.29 -6.76
N ARG A 139 21.01 6.15 -6.74
CA ARG A 139 22.36 5.78 -6.27
C ARG A 139 22.38 5.36 -4.81
N ILE A 140 21.62 6.06 -3.95
CA ILE A 140 21.50 5.71 -2.53
C ILE A 140 20.82 4.34 -2.40
N LEU A 141 19.68 4.13 -3.07
CA LEU A 141 18.97 2.86 -3.05
C LEU A 141 19.84 1.68 -3.50
N GLU A 142 20.64 1.85 -4.56
CA GLU A 142 21.57 0.82 -5.04
C GLU A 142 22.75 0.57 -4.10
N LYS A 143 23.25 1.61 -3.43
CA LYS A 143 24.29 1.48 -2.40
C LYS A 143 23.76 0.67 -1.22
N GLU A 144 22.63 1.09 -0.64
CA GLU A 144 22.02 0.43 0.51
C GLU A 144 21.62 -1.02 0.18
N TYR A 145 21.06 -1.25 -1.02
CA TYR A 145 20.78 -2.60 -1.50
C TYR A 145 22.01 -3.51 -1.47
N ARG A 146 23.15 -3.03 -1.97
CA ARG A 146 24.39 -3.83 -2.01
C ARG A 146 24.93 -4.12 -0.61
N VAL A 147 24.93 -3.12 0.27
CA VAL A 147 25.46 -3.29 1.63
C VAL A 147 24.56 -4.23 2.43
N ILE A 148 23.25 -3.97 2.47
CA ILE A 148 22.30 -4.78 3.23
C ILE A 148 22.29 -6.22 2.72
N LYS A 149 22.24 -6.42 1.40
CA LYS A 149 22.28 -7.78 0.79
C LYS A 149 23.54 -8.55 1.18
N ARG A 150 24.68 -7.85 1.31
CA ARG A 150 25.96 -8.48 1.64
C ARG A 150 26.06 -8.83 3.11
N GLU A 151 25.64 -7.94 4.00
CA GLU A 151 25.84 -8.10 5.44
C GLU A 151 24.68 -8.79 6.16
N PHE A 152 23.44 -8.54 5.74
CA PHE A 152 22.22 -8.97 6.43
C PHE A 152 21.49 -10.10 5.70
N SER A 153 22.21 -10.91 4.92
CA SER A 153 21.62 -12.07 4.27
C SER A 153 21.13 -13.09 5.31
N PRO A 154 20.05 -13.85 5.03
CA PRO A 154 19.51 -14.82 5.98
C PRO A 154 20.57 -15.82 6.47
N VAL A 155 21.44 -16.28 5.58
CA VAL A 155 22.55 -17.19 5.91
C VAL A 155 23.48 -16.60 6.98
N LYS A 156 23.82 -15.31 6.90
CA LYS A 156 24.66 -14.63 7.89
C LYS A 156 23.91 -14.39 9.20
N MET A 157 22.60 -14.11 9.11
CA MET A 157 21.77 -13.70 10.24
C MET A 157 21.16 -14.86 11.04
N ALA A 158 21.24 -16.10 10.53
CA ALA A 158 20.66 -17.29 11.18
C ALA A 158 21.07 -17.48 12.65
N ARG A 159 22.30 -17.10 13.03
CA ARG A 159 22.81 -17.19 14.41
C ARG A 159 22.47 -15.99 15.30
N TYR A 160 21.87 -14.95 14.72
CA TYR A 160 21.56 -13.69 15.38
C TYR A 160 20.05 -13.46 15.50
N ILE A 161 19.23 -14.48 15.25
CA ILE A 161 17.79 -14.43 15.51
C ILE A 161 17.56 -14.58 17.02
N ARG A 162 16.74 -13.69 17.60
CA ARG A 162 16.40 -13.75 19.03
C ARG A 162 15.46 -14.92 19.33
N GLU A 163 15.40 -15.33 20.59
CA GLU A 163 14.44 -16.33 21.06
C GLU A 163 13.04 -15.74 21.26
N GLU A 164 12.98 -14.46 21.62
CA GLU A 164 11.74 -13.70 21.89
C GLU A 164 11.71 -12.41 21.08
N TYR A 165 10.50 -11.94 20.77
CA TYR A 165 10.30 -10.67 20.07
C TYR A 165 10.76 -9.51 20.94
N LYS A 166 11.43 -8.53 20.30
CA LYS A 166 11.59 -7.22 20.92
C LYS A 166 10.22 -6.52 20.92
N VAL A 167 9.65 -6.35 22.11
CA VAL A 167 8.47 -5.49 22.28
C VAL A 167 8.93 -4.07 22.00
N MET A 168 8.47 -3.50 20.89
CA MET A 168 8.62 -2.07 20.65
C MET A 168 7.66 -1.38 21.61
N ASP A 169 8.19 -0.63 22.58
CA ASP A 169 7.40 0.21 23.48
C ASP A 169 6.65 1.26 22.64
N ASN A 170 5.48 0.89 22.14
CA ASN A 170 4.52 1.86 21.63
C ASN A 170 3.88 2.52 22.86
N GLU A 171 4.56 3.56 23.37
CA GLU A 171 3.91 4.59 24.18
C GLU A 171 2.87 5.31 23.32
N ASN A 172 1.73 4.66 23.14
CA ASN A 172 0.47 5.32 22.84
C ASN A 172 -0.69 4.39 23.21
N SER A 173 -0.72 3.97 24.48
CA SER A 173 -1.98 3.61 25.12
C SER A 173 -2.71 4.91 25.44
N GLY A 174 -3.45 5.41 24.46
CA GLY A 174 -4.44 6.46 24.68
C GLY A 174 -5.34 6.04 25.83
N THR A 175 -5.32 6.85 26.87
CA THR A 175 -6.24 6.90 28.01
C THR A 175 -7.63 6.43 27.65
N GLN A 176 -8.03 5.30 28.23
CA GLN A 176 -9.42 4.93 28.40
C GLN A 176 -9.87 5.56 29.72
N SER A 177 -10.54 6.70 29.63
CA SER A 177 -11.23 7.35 30.74
C SER A 177 -12.68 7.58 30.32
N ASP A 178 -13.57 6.70 30.78
CA ASP A 178 -14.94 7.02 31.14
C ASP A 178 -15.09 6.72 32.64
#